data_AF-K1RQW3-F1
#
_entry.id   AF-K1RQW3-F1
#
_cell.length_a   1.000
_cell.length_b   1.000
_cell.length_c   1.000
_cell.angle_alpha   90.00
_cell.angle_beta   90.00
_cell.angle_gamma   90.00
#
_symmetry.space_group_name_H-M   'P 1'
#
loop_
_entity.id
_entity.type
_entity.pdbx_description
1 polymer ?
#
loop_
_entity_poly.entity_id
_entity_poly.type
_entity_poly.pdbx_seq_one_letter_code
_entity_poly.pdbx_strand_id
1 'polypeptide(L)'
;MLSYKLFREQTFLLQNYHRLPAGNAARPPEQKHVLCHDDDDIATLTDCVCVQCVESQVVWKAERELLFWARNTNSPEGFRGPGELIEKLERILQDNEASLIAARAEREERDFTQTLRREQDAAYLESLKADQEKERKRREEQDKIDQEKQRLVDEENKRKEMIQERERMKEELKIEIPEEPAVNDPDVVRIGLKLPHGSRIERRFLKNQSLKFLYYFAFCHEDCPDDFHVVTNFPRRTLPCEPSKNGPDPPSFEEAGLGKNEMLFVQDNEA
;
A
#
# COMPACT_ATOMS: atom_id res chain seq x y z
N MET A 1 26.05 21.41 15.08
CA MET A 1 25.61 20.26 14.28
C MET A 1 24.27 20.61 13.67
N LEU A 2 24.16 20.35 12.35
CA LEU A 2 22.91 20.27 11.55
C LEU A 2 22.15 21.59 11.38
N SER A 3 21.51 21.92 10.27
CA SER A 3 21.37 21.44 8.88
C SER A 3 20.24 22.33 8.31
N TYR A 4 20.17 22.52 6.99
CA TYR A 4 18.96 22.66 6.13
C TYR A 4 19.34 23.55 4.94
N LYS A 5 19.68 23.03 3.75
CA LYS A 5 18.86 22.36 2.69
C LYS A 5 17.69 23.21 2.16
N LEU A 6 17.57 23.15 0.82
CA LEU A 6 16.44 23.51 -0.07
C LEU A 6 16.38 25.01 -0.42
N PHE A 7 16.12 25.50 -1.64
CA PHE A 7 15.46 24.98 -2.84
C PHE A 7 15.80 25.98 -3.99
N ARG A 8 16.37 25.60 -5.12
CA ARG A 8 15.75 25.08 -6.36
C ARG A 8 14.97 26.13 -7.19
N GLU A 9 15.52 26.36 -8.40
CA GLU A 9 14.90 26.60 -9.71
C GLU A 9 13.59 27.40 -9.82
N GLN A 10 13.65 28.49 -10.60
CA GLN A 10 12.55 28.86 -11.49
C GLN A 10 13.09 29.51 -12.79
N THR A 11 13.21 28.70 -13.82
CA THR A 11 13.14 29.09 -15.24
C THR A 11 11.71 29.45 -15.59
N PHE A 12 11.42 30.61 -16.21
CA PHE A 12 10.23 30.77 -17.06
C PHE A 12 10.41 31.93 -18.08
N LEU A 13 10.27 31.58 -19.36
CA LEU A 13 9.86 32.35 -20.54
C LEU A 13 10.75 33.47 -21.13
N LEU A 14 11.53 33.09 -22.14
CA LEU A 14 11.77 33.92 -23.33
C LEU A 14 10.88 33.43 -24.48
N GLN A 15 9.81 34.17 -24.76
CA GLN A 15 9.06 34.07 -26.01
C GLN A 15 9.71 34.98 -27.06
N ASN A 16 10.01 34.37 -28.21
CA ASN A 16 9.97 34.93 -29.56
C ASN A 16 10.73 36.24 -29.84
N TYR A 17 11.77 36.16 -30.67
CA TYR A 17 11.74 36.72 -32.05
C TYR A 17 13.02 36.31 -32.81
N HIS A 18 12.89 35.32 -33.70
CA HIS A 18 13.90 34.99 -34.71
C HIS A 18 13.27 35.16 -36.09
N ARG A 19 13.66 36.21 -36.82
CA ARG A 19 14.00 36.22 -38.26
C ARG A 19 14.10 37.65 -38.78
N LEU A 20 15.29 38.06 -39.22
CA LEU A 20 15.60 38.64 -40.53
C LEU A 20 17.15 38.77 -40.67
N PRO A 21 17.71 38.85 -41.90
CA PRO A 21 19.05 38.34 -42.23
C PRO A 21 20.16 39.40 -42.23
N ALA A 22 21.38 38.88 -42.42
CA ALA A 22 22.68 39.53 -42.48
C ALA A 22 22.76 40.87 -43.22
N GLY A 23 23.47 41.83 -42.61
CA GLY A 23 23.90 43.08 -43.25
C GLY A 23 24.57 44.02 -42.25
N ASN A 24 25.88 44.21 -42.42
CA ASN A 24 26.79 45.18 -41.79
C ASN A 24 26.17 46.37 -41.04
N ALA A 25 26.49 46.54 -39.75
CA ALA A 25 26.86 47.81 -39.13
C ALA A 25 27.20 47.63 -37.64
N ALA A 26 28.25 48.29 -37.20
CA ALA A 26 28.79 48.26 -35.85
C ALA A 26 27.82 48.77 -34.76
N ARG A 27 27.81 48.12 -33.58
CA ARG A 27 27.62 48.75 -32.25
C ARG A 27 28.13 47.84 -31.11
N PRO A 28 28.63 48.43 -30.01
CA PRO A 28 29.52 47.80 -29.02
C PRO A 28 28.79 46.94 -27.96
N PRO A 29 29.53 46.12 -27.18
CA PRO A 29 28.98 45.18 -26.21
C PRO A 29 28.29 45.86 -25.01
N GLU A 30 27.21 45.22 -24.56
CA GLU A 30 26.47 45.52 -23.34
C GLU A 30 27.40 45.64 -22.12
N GLN A 31 27.39 46.81 -21.46
CA GLN A 31 27.90 46.95 -20.10
C GLN A 31 26.89 46.33 -19.13
N LYS A 32 27.23 45.16 -18.58
CA LYS A 32 26.60 44.64 -17.37
C LYS A 32 27.38 45.15 -16.17
N HIS A 33 26.78 46.06 -15.40
CA HIS A 33 27.28 46.40 -14.07
C HIS A 33 26.83 45.31 -13.09
N VAL A 34 27.79 44.56 -12.55
CA VAL A 34 27.60 43.74 -11.36
C VAL A 34 28.24 44.52 -10.21
N LEU A 35 27.41 44.99 -9.28
CA LEU A 35 27.84 45.49 -7.98
C LEU A 35 27.99 44.29 -7.06
N CYS A 36 29.23 43.92 -6.70
CA CYS A 36 29.49 43.09 -5.55
C CYS A 36 29.64 44.01 -4.33
N HIS A 37 28.82 43.77 -3.32
CA HIS A 37 29.01 44.27 -1.97
C HIS A 37 30.19 43.50 -1.34
N ASP A 38 31.17 44.22 -0.82
CA ASP A 38 32.19 43.67 0.08
C ASP A 38 31.74 43.94 1.53
N ASP A 39 31.45 42.88 2.28
CA ASP A 39 31.58 42.85 3.73
C ASP A 39 32.93 42.16 4.03
N ASP A 40 33.85 42.93 4.61
CA ASP A 40 35.05 42.54 5.37
C ASP A 40 35.74 41.20 5.02
N ASP A 41 36.89 41.26 4.32
CA ASP A 41 38.14 40.61 4.78
C ASP A 41 39.36 40.95 3.89
N ILE A 42 40.51 41.05 4.56
CA ILE A 42 41.82 41.52 4.10
C ILE A 42 42.46 40.58 3.06
N ALA A 43 42.85 41.08 1.87
CA ALA A 43 43.92 40.49 1.06
C ALA A 43 44.53 41.46 -0.01
N THR A 44 45.76 41.90 0.26
CA THR A 44 46.91 42.03 -0.67
C THR A 44 46.71 42.34 -2.17
N LEU A 45 47.21 43.52 -2.57
CA LEU A 45 48.04 43.81 -3.77
C LEU A 45 48.27 42.68 -4.79
N THR A 46 47.53 42.69 -5.90
CA THR A 46 47.84 42.26 -7.30
C THR A 46 46.49 42.28 -8.05
N ASP A 47 46.22 43.01 -9.12
CA ASP A 47 47.00 43.21 -10.34
C ASP A 47 46.68 44.57 -10.98
N CYS A 48 47.72 45.23 -11.49
CA CYS A 48 47.57 46.26 -12.52
C CYS A 48 47.64 45.60 -13.90
N VAL A 49 46.61 45.71 -14.75
CA VAL A 49 46.83 45.90 -16.19
C VAL A 49 45.77 46.84 -16.79
N CYS A 50 46.30 47.75 -17.58
CA CYS A 50 45.73 48.88 -18.31
C CYS A 50 44.96 48.46 -19.58
N VAL A 51 43.89 49.20 -19.93
CA VAL A 51 43.53 49.43 -21.34
C VAL A 51 43.10 50.89 -21.56
N GLN A 52 44.06 51.65 -22.09
CA GLN A 52 43.96 52.86 -22.93
C GLN A 52 43.28 54.11 -22.37
N CYS A 53 44.12 54.98 -21.80
CA CYS A 53 44.02 56.43 -21.98
C CYS A 53 44.08 56.80 -23.47
N VAL A 54 43.20 57.71 -23.90
CA VAL A 54 43.45 58.58 -25.05
C VAL A 54 43.89 59.94 -24.50
N GLU A 55 45.13 60.25 -24.83
CA GLU A 55 45.77 61.56 -24.88
C GLU A 55 45.95 62.38 -23.57
N SER A 56 47.25 62.45 -23.22
CA SER A 56 47.93 63.65 -22.71
C SER A 56 47.89 63.91 -21.20
N GLN A 57 48.47 63.00 -20.42
CA GLN A 57 49.66 63.24 -19.58
C GLN A 57 49.76 62.16 -18.49
N VAL A 58 50.88 61.42 -18.51
CA VAL A 58 51.30 60.52 -17.43
C VAL A 58 52.42 61.22 -16.68
N VAL A 59 52.24 61.47 -15.38
CA VAL A 59 53.36 61.71 -14.46
C VAL A 59 53.11 60.89 -13.20
N TRP A 60 54.05 59.99 -12.90
CA TRP A 60 54.11 59.20 -11.68
C TRP A 60 55.09 59.82 -10.67
N LYS A 61 54.67 59.74 -9.40
CA LYS A 61 55.44 59.45 -8.17
C LYS A 61 56.62 60.37 -7.78
N ALA A 62 56.58 60.92 -6.57
CA ALA A 62 57.54 60.61 -5.50
C ALA A 62 57.26 61.44 -4.22
N GLU A 63 57.74 60.89 -3.12
CA GLU A 63 57.62 61.34 -1.74
C GLU A 63 58.11 62.77 -1.50
N ARG A 64 57.49 63.41 -0.50
CA ARG A 64 57.98 64.61 0.22
C ARG A 64 58.42 65.76 -0.68
N GLU A 65 57.47 66.63 -1.02
CA GLU A 65 57.56 68.07 -0.76
C GLU A 65 56.21 68.73 -1.12
N LEU A 66 55.73 69.58 -0.21
CA LEU A 66 54.66 70.56 -0.34
C LEU A 66 53.91 70.61 -1.69
N LEU A 67 52.79 69.92 -1.80
CA LEU A 67 51.73 70.30 -2.75
C LEU A 67 50.91 71.42 -2.11
N PHE A 68 51.41 72.64 -2.28
CA PHE A 68 50.60 73.85 -2.18
C PHE A 68 49.43 73.72 -3.15
N TRP A 69 48.24 73.45 -2.65
CA TRP A 69 47.01 73.85 -3.31
C TRP A 69 46.42 75.01 -2.51
N ALA A 70 46.97 76.20 -2.73
CA ALA A 70 46.27 77.43 -2.37
C ALA A 70 45.17 77.67 -3.42
N ARG A 71 44.07 76.89 -3.32
CA ARG A 71 42.79 77.37 -3.86
C ARG A 71 42.16 78.22 -2.76
N ASN A 72 42.41 79.51 -2.89
CA ASN A 72 41.70 80.64 -2.30
C ASN A 72 40.34 80.24 -1.68
N THR A 73 40.21 80.38 -0.36
CA THR A 73 38.94 80.30 0.39
C THR A 73 37.97 81.32 -0.22
N ASN A 74 36.81 80.91 -0.73
CA ASN A 74 35.68 80.51 0.09
C ASN A 74 34.76 79.57 -0.73
N SER A 75 34.51 78.37 -0.19
CA SER A 75 33.50 77.40 -0.66
C SER A 75 33.93 76.41 -1.78
N PRO A 76 34.46 75.22 -1.43
CA PRO A 76 34.32 74.05 -2.29
C PRO A 76 32.87 73.56 -2.19
N GLU A 77 32.06 73.83 -3.22
CA GLU A 77 30.70 73.30 -3.31
C GLU A 77 30.73 71.77 -3.14
N GLY A 78 30.14 71.29 -2.04
CA GLY A 78 30.06 69.86 -1.72
C GLY A 78 30.94 69.37 -0.56
N PHE A 79 31.91 70.15 -0.06
CA PHE A 79 32.60 69.79 1.19
C PHE A 79 31.71 70.13 2.38
N ARG A 80 31.15 69.12 3.02
CA ARG A 80 30.43 69.24 4.30
C ARG A 80 31.33 68.70 5.39
N GLY A 81 31.46 69.43 6.50
CA GLY A 81 32.11 68.89 7.68
C GLY A 81 31.35 67.66 8.19
N PRO A 82 32.02 66.69 8.85
CA PRO A 82 31.35 65.48 9.35
C PRO A 82 30.17 65.82 10.28
N GLY A 83 30.28 66.86 11.11
CA GLY A 83 29.17 67.33 11.96
C GLY A 83 27.97 67.88 11.16
N GLU A 84 28.21 68.62 10.08
CA GLU A 84 27.14 69.17 9.22
C GLU A 84 26.43 68.08 8.42
N LEU A 85 27.17 67.02 8.03
CA LEU A 85 26.60 65.83 7.41
C LEU A 85 25.75 65.04 8.41
N ILE A 86 26.22 64.87 9.64
CA ILE A 86 25.49 64.19 10.71
C ILE A 86 24.20 64.96 11.03
N GLU A 87 24.24 66.27 11.27
CA GLU A 87 23.05 67.08 11.53
C GLU A 87 22.02 66.99 10.40
N LYS A 88 22.48 66.96 9.15
CA LYS A 88 21.60 66.81 7.99
C LYS A 88 20.98 65.41 7.92
N LEU A 89 21.76 64.36 8.18
CA LEU A 89 21.26 62.99 8.23
C LEU A 89 20.28 62.79 9.41
N GLU A 90 20.58 63.35 10.58
CA GLU A 90 19.71 63.32 11.76
C GLU A 90 18.38 64.02 11.48
N ARG A 91 18.39 65.20 10.84
CA ARG A 91 17.15 65.87 10.41
C ARG A 91 16.35 65.01 9.44
N ILE A 92 17.01 64.42 8.43
CA ILE A 92 16.35 63.53 7.47
C ILE A 92 15.76 62.30 8.19
N LEU A 93 16.48 61.73 9.16
CA LEU A 93 16.00 60.59 9.93
C LEU A 93 14.79 60.97 10.80
N GLN A 94 14.83 62.12 11.49
CA GLN A 94 13.71 62.64 12.28
C GLN A 94 12.47 62.89 11.40
N ASP A 95 12.67 63.47 10.22
CA ASP A 95 11.57 63.74 9.27
C ASP A 95 10.94 62.43 8.73
N ASN A 96 11.73 61.35 8.63
CA ASN A 96 11.26 60.04 8.12
C ASN A 96 10.87 59.03 9.21
N GLU A 97 11.14 59.30 10.49
CA GLU A 97 10.96 58.35 11.58
C GLU A 97 9.50 57.86 11.67
N ALA A 98 8.53 58.77 11.56
CA ALA A 98 7.11 58.43 11.56
C ALA A 98 6.73 57.51 10.37
N SER A 99 7.31 57.75 9.20
CA SER A 99 7.09 56.91 8.01
C SER A 99 7.72 55.52 8.19
N LEU A 100 8.92 55.44 8.77
CA LEU A 100 9.60 54.17 9.05
C LEU A 100 8.87 53.37 10.12
N ILE A 101 8.37 54.01 11.19
CA ILE A 101 7.57 53.36 12.23
C ILE A 101 6.26 52.83 11.62
N ALA A 102 5.55 53.64 10.82
CA ALA A 102 4.34 53.20 10.15
C ALA A 102 4.59 52.02 9.20
N ALA A 103 5.68 52.06 8.42
CA ALA A 103 6.05 50.97 7.50
C ALA A 103 6.44 49.68 8.23
N ARG A 104 7.06 49.77 9.42
CA ARG A 104 7.36 48.60 10.28
C ARG A 104 6.08 48.00 10.85
N ALA A 105 5.22 48.83 11.43
CA ALA A 105 3.94 48.38 11.99
C ALA A 105 3.05 47.69 10.93
N GLU A 106 2.96 48.26 9.72
CA GLU A 106 2.20 47.68 8.61
C GLU A 106 2.79 46.33 8.14
N ARG A 107 4.12 46.18 8.18
CA ARG A 107 4.78 44.90 7.88
C ARG A 107 4.45 43.85 8.94
N GLU A 108 4.56 44.21 10.21
CA GLU A 108 4.24 43.31 11.33
C GLU A 108 2.78 42.86 11.31
N GLU A 109 1.84 43.77 11.01
CA GLU A 109 0.41 43.43 10.89
C GLU A 109 0.14 42.46 9.73
N ARG A 110 0.79 42.68 8.58
CA ARG A 110 0.69 41.78 7.42
C ARG A 110 1.29 40.42 7.72
N ASP A 111 2.46 40.38 8.35
CA ASP A 111 3.13 39.14 8.72
C ASP A 111 2.29 38.37 9.73
N PHE A 112 1.75 39.03 10.75
CA PHE A 112 0.85 38.42 11.74
C PHE A 112 -0.43 37.87 11.10
N THR A 113 -1.04 38.61 10.18
CA THR A 113 -2.23 38.15 9.45
C THR A 113 -1.91 36.93 8.58
N GLN A 114 -0.74 36.91 7.94
CA GLN A 114 -0.30 35.76 7.14
C GLN A 114 0.01 34.54 8.01
N THR A 115 0.67 34.69 9.16
CA THR A 115 0.95 33.59 10.07
C THR A 115 -0.34 33.00 10.63
N LEU A 116 -1.28 33.83 11.06
CA LEU A 116 -2.56 33.38 11.58
C LEU A 116 -3.36 32.56 10.54
N ARG A 117 -3.39 33.03 9.28
CA ARG A 117 -4.03 32.27 8.19
C ARG A 117 -3.34 30.94 7.94
N ARG A 118 -2.00 30.93 7.91
CA ARG A 118 -1.23 29.68 7.74
C ARG A 118 -1.49 28.69 8.86
N GLU A 119 -1.59 29.15 10.11
CA GLU A 119 -1.90 28.29 11.26
C GLU A 119 -3.32 27.73 11.18
N GLN A 120 -4.32 28.55 10.80
CA GLN A 120 -5.70 28.10 10.59
C GLN A 120 -5.79 27.09 9.46
N ASP A 121 -5.15 27.37 8.32
CA ASP A 121 -5.12 26.47 7.16
C ASP A 121 -4.43 25.15 7.53
N ALA A 122 -3.31 25.19 8.27
CA ALA A 122 -2.61 24.00 8.73
C ALA A 122 -3.48 23.16 9.67
N ALA A 123 -4.13 23.77 10.66
CA ALA A 123 -5.03 23.09 11.59
C ALA A 123 -6.25 22.49 10.87
N TYR A 124 -6.82 23.21 9.89
CA TYR A 124 -7.93 22.71 9.08
C TYR A 124 -7.52 21.50 8.25
N LEU A 125 -6.37 21.56 7.58
CA LEU A 125 -5.83 20.44 6.80
C LEU A 125 -5.50 19.23 7.67
N GLU A 126 -5.01 19.43 8.89
CA GLU A 126 -4.75 18.36 9.84
C GLU A 126 -6.05 17.69 10.31
N SER A 127 -7.05 18.48 10.69
CA SER A 127 -8.38 17.96 11.06
C SER A 127 -9.02 17.19 9.92
N LEU A 128 -8.95 17.71 8.69
CA LEU A 128 -9.51 17.05 7.52
C LEU A 128 -8.83 15.70 7.25
N LYS A 129 -7.50 15.62 7.41
CA LYS A 129 -6.76 14.35 7.28
C LYS A 129 -7.14 13.36 8.38
N ALA A 130 -7.28 13.83 9.62
CA ALA A 130 -7.69 12.99 10.75
C ALA A 130 -9.09 12.40 10.53
N ASP A 131 -10.04 13.21 10.08
CA ASP A 131 -11.40 12.75 9.78
C ASP A 131 -11.43 11.75 8.62
N GLN A 132 -10.68 12.01 7.54
CA GLN A 132 -10.54 11.08 6.42
C GLN A 132 -9.91 9.75 6.84
N GLU A 133 -8.85 9.78 7.65
CA GLU A 133 -8.20 8.56 8.12
C GLU A 133 -9.10 7.77 9.07
N LYS A 134 -9.84 8.45 9.95
CA LYS A 134 -10.80 7.82 10.85
C LYS A 134 -11.92 7.14 10.09
N GLU A 135 -12.49 7.81 9.09
CA GLU A 135 -13.54 7.22 8.26
C GLU A 135 -13.02 6.04 7.43
N ARG A 136 -11.81 6.15 6.87
CA ARG A 136 -11.16 5.03 6.19
C ARG A 136 -10.98 3.83 7.12
N LYS A 137 -10.46 4.04 8.34
CA LYS A 137 -10.27 2.97 9.34
C LYS A 137 -11.60 2.34 9.73
N ARG A 138 -12.65 3.14 9.95
CA ARG A 138 -13.98 2.65 10.28
C ARG A 138 -14.56 1.79 9.15
N ARG A 139 -14.40 2.22 7.89
CA ARG A 139 -14.84 1.45 6.73
C ARG A 139 -14.05 0.16 6.59
N GLU A 140 -12.73 0.19 6.73
CA GLU A 140 -11.89 -1.01 6.68
C GLU A 140 -12.21 -2.00 7.80
N GLU A 141 -12.52 -1.52 9.01
CA GLU A 141 -12.94 -2.38 10.13
C GLU A 141 -14.33 -2.99 9.87
N GLN A 142 -15.27 -2.19 9.36
CA GLN A 142 -16.60 -2.68 9.00
C GLN A 142 -16.52 -3.72 7.87
N ASP A 143 -15.74 -3.46 6.82
CA ASP A 143 -15.54 -4.38 5.69
C ASP A 143 -14.91 -5.70 6.17
N LYS A 144 -13.99 -5.67 7.14
CA LYS A 144 -13.40 -6.89 7.75
C LYS A 144 -14.43 -7.69 8.55
N ILE A 145 -15.26 -7.01 9.35
CA ILE A 145 -16.33 -7.66 10.13
C ILE A 145 -17.35 -8.31 9.18
N ASP A 146 -17.75 -7.61 8.12
CA ASP A 146 -18.72 -8.10 7.16
C ASP A 146 -18.15 -9.27 6.34
N GLN A 147 -16.87 -9.22 5.93
CA GLN A 147 -16.19 -10.33 5.29
C GLN A 147 -16.11 -11.58 6.18
N GLU A 148 -15.73 -11.43 7.45
CA GLU A 148 -15.64 -12.57 8.36
C GLU A 148 -17.03 -13.16 8.65
N LYS A 149 -18.05 -12.32 8.82
CA LYS A 149 -19.43 -12.78 8.96
C LYS A 149 -19.91 -13.54 7.72
N GLN A 150 -19.59 -13.05 6.53
CA GLN A 150 -19.92 -13.72 5.27
C GLN A 150 -19.23 -15.09 5.19
N ARG A 151 -17.94 -15.18 5.55
CA ARG A 151 -17.20 -16.44 5.56
C ARG A 151 -17.81 -17.47 6.50
N LEU A 152 -18.19 -17.06 7.72
CA LEU A 152 -18.84 -17.95 8.68
C LEU A 152 -20.19 -18.46 8.17
N VAL A 153 -20.99 -17.59 7.56
CA VAL A 153 -22.28 -17.97 6.96
C VAL A 153 -22.09 -18.92 5.78
N ASP A 154 -21.11 -18.66 4.91
CA ASP A 154 -20.81 -19.52 3.77
C ASP A 154 -20.29 -20.90 4.22
N GLU A 155 -19.46 -20.97 5.26
CA GLU A 155 -19.00 -22.23 5.85
C GLU A 155 -20.15 -23.02 6.49
N GLU A 156 -21.06 -22.34 7.21
CA GLU A 156 -22.25 -22.97 7.78
C GLU A 156 -23.20 -23.49 6.69
N ASN A 157 -23.43 -22.71 5.64
CA ASN A 157 -24.27 -23.11 4.51
C ASN A 157 -23.68 -24.30 3.78
N LYS A 158 -22.37 -24.31 3.50
CA LYS A 158 -21.69 -25.47 2.90
C LYS A 158 -21.82 -26.72 3.76
N ARG A 159 -21.69 -26.60 5.08
CA ARG A 159 -21.88 -27.74 6.00
C ARG A 159 -23.31 -28.27 5.94
N LYS A 160 -24.31 -27.38 5.93
CA LYS A 160 -25.73 -27.77 5.80
C LYS A 160 -26.01 -28.42 4.45
N GLU A 161 -25.50 -27.88 3.36
CA GLU A 161 -25.64 -28.45 2.02
C GLU A 161 -25.01 -29.84 1.93
N MET A 162 -23.81 -30.04 2.48
CA MET A 162 -23.17 -31.36 2.53
C MET A 162 -24.00 -32.38 3.32
N ILE A 163 -24.58 -31.98 4.46
CA ILE A 163 -25.45 -32.86 5.26
C ILE A 163 -26.73 -33.20 4.47
N GLN A 164 -27.39 -32.21 3.87
CA GLN A 164 -28.63 -32.40 3.10
C GLN A 164 -28.42 -33.28 1.87
N GLU A 165 -27.37 -33.02 1.09
CA GLU A 165 -27.04 -33.84 -0.07
C GLU A 165 -26.73 -35.29 0.34
N ARG A 166 -26.09 -35.46 1.50
CA ARG A 166 -25.80 -36.78 2.04
C ARG A 166 -27.06 -37.51 2.54
N GLU A 167 -27.97 -36.82 3.22
CA GLU A 167 -29.27 -37.38 3.61
C GLU A 167 -30.06 -37.81 2.37
N ARG A 168 -30.07 -36.98 1.34
CA ARG A 168 -30.69 -37.30 0.06
C ARG A 168 -30.06 -38.54 -0.58
N MET A 169 -28.72 -38.63 -0.62
CA MET A 169 -28.03 -39.82 -1.13
C MET A 169 -28.39 -41.08 -0.31
N LYS A 170 -28.49 -40.97 1.03
CA LYS A 170 -28.93 -42.09 1.87
C LYS A 170 -30.35 -42.54 1.52
N GLU A 171 -31.27 -41.62 1.28
CA GLU A 171 -32.64 -41.95 0.86
C GLU A 171 -32.69 -42.63 -0.51
N GLU A 172 -31.97 -42.08 -1.50
CA GLU A 172 -31.90 -42.64 -2.85
C GLU A 172 -31.31 -44.05 -2.84
N LEU A 173 -30.20 -44.25 -2.14
CA LEU A 173 -29.57 -45.57 -2.01
C LEU A 173 -30.45 -46.56 -1.25
N LYS A 174 -31.19 -46.12 -0.23
CA LYS A 174 -32.11 -46.99 0.53
C LYS A 174 -33.21 -47.57 -0.35
N ILE A 175 -33.67 -46.83 -1.36
CA ILE A 175 -34.67 -47.31 -2.33
C ILE A 175 -34.05 -48.33 -3.30
N GLU A 176 -32.77 -48.19 -3.64
CA GLU A 176 -32.08 -49.13 -4.55
C GLU A 176 -31.83 -50.50 -3.92
N ILE A 177 -31.80 -50.62 -2.58
CA ILE A 177 -31.51 -51.89 -1.91
C ILE A 177 -32.69 -52.88 -2.09
N PRO A 178 -32.45 -54.08 -2.67
CA PRO A 178 -33.48 -55.09 -2.87
C PRO A 178 -34.13 -55.57 -1.57
N GLU A 179 -35.40 -55.98 -1.65
CA GLU A 179 -36.12 -56.58 -0.53
C GLU A 179 -35.41 -57.83 0.02
N GLU A 180 -35.57 -58.07 1.32
CA GLU A 180 -34.89 -59.18 1.98
C GLU A 180 -35.49 -60.53 1.53
N PRO A 181 -34.66 -61.48 1.01
CA PRO A 181 -35.15 -62.77 0.56
C PRO A 181 -35.69 -63.63 1.71
N ALA A 182 -36.65 -64.51 1.38
CA ALA A 182 -37.27 -65.41 2.35
C ALA A 182 -36.24 -66.39 2.96
N VAL A 183 -36.48 -66.84 4.20
CA VAL A 183 -35.57 -67.75 4.94
C VAL A 183 -35.32 -69.07 4.19
N ASN A 184 -36.27 -69.51 3.37
CA ASN A 184 -36.29 -70.84 2.75
C ASN A 184 -35.60 -70.90 1.38
N ASP A 185 -35.01 -69.82 0.91
CA ASP A 185 -34.36 -69.78 -0.40
C ASP A 185 -32.92 -70.36 -0.30
N PRO A 186 -32.56 -71.37 -1.14
CA PRO A 186 -31.26 -72.04 -1.09
C PRO A 186 -30.06 -71.13 -1.40
N ASP A 187 -30.30 -69.98 -2.03
CA ASP A 187 -29.28 -69.02 -2.45
C ASP A 187 -29.18 -67.79 -1.56
N VAL A 188 -29.62 -67.92 -0.32
CA VAL A 188 -29.48 -66.88 0.71
C VAL A 188 -28.10 -66.93 1.38
N VAL A 189 -27.54 -65.74 1.55
CA VAL A 189 -26.36 -65.45 2.37
C VAL A 189 -26.79 -64.53 3.51
N ARG A 190 -26.49 -64.93 4.75
CA ARG A 190 -26.73 -64.15 5.96
C ARG A 190 -25.46 -63.38 6.31
N ILE A 191 -25.50 -62.06 6.24
CA ILE A 191 -24.37 -61.19 6.55
C ILE A 191 -24.63 -60.45 7.86
N GLY A 192 -23.72 -60.60 8.82
CA GLY A 192 -23.66 -59.75 10.00
C GLY A 192 -22.56 -58.71 9.85
N LEU A 193 -22.88 -57.42 9.94
CA LEU A 193 -21.92 -56.31 9.95
C LEU A 193 -21.73 -55.80 11.37
N LYS A 194 -20.48 -55.72 11.82
CA LYS A 194 -20.10 -55.02 13.05
C LYS A 194 -19.67 -53.60 12.69
N LEU A 195 -20.37 -52.61 13.24
CA LEU A 195 -20.06 -51.19 13.06
C LEU A 195 -18.95 -50.76 14.05
N PRO A 196 -18.18 -49.71 13.75
CA PRO A 196 -17.12 -49.22 14.62
C PRO A 196 -17.65 -48.73 15.98
N HIS A 197 -18.89 -48.23 16.02
CA HIS A 197 -19.61 -47.86 17.25
C HIS A 197 -20.05 -49.06 18.11
N GLY A 198 -19.77 -50.29 17.69
CA GLY A 198 -20.05 -51.51 18.45
C GLY A 198 -21.44 -52.12 18.22
N SER A 199 -22.32 -51.44 17.48
CA SER A 199 -23.59 -52.02 17.02
C SER A 199 -23.35 -53.12 15.98
N ARG A 200 -24.25 -54.10 15.97
CA ARG A 200 -24.22 -55.22 15.02
C ARG A 200 -25.54 -55.22 14.26
N ILE A 201 -25.44 -55.09 12.94
CA ILE A 201 -26.59 -55.20 12.04
C ILE A 201 -26.50 -56.50 11.25
N GLU A 202 -27.64 -57.03 10.87
CA GLU A 202 -27.72 -58.30 10.17
C GLU A 202 -28.78 -58.22 9.09
N ARG A 203 -28.46 -58.75 7.90
CA ARG A 203 -29.39 -58.80 6.77
C ARG A 203 -29.06 -59.99 5.88
N ARG A 204 -30.10 -60.55 5.24
CA ARG A 204 -29.97 -61.57 4.22
C ARG A 204 -29.88 -60.96 2.83
N PHE A 205 -29.02 -61.53 2.00
CA PHE A 205 -28.82 -61.17 0.59
C PHE A 205 -28.84 -62.44 -0.26
N LEU A 206 -29.08 -62.30 -1.57
CA LEU A 206 -28.94 -63.42 -2.50
C LEU A 206 -27.48 -63.55 -2.95
N LYS A 207 -26.98 -64.78 -3.15
CA LYS A 207 -25.62 -65.05 -3.63
C LYS A 207 -25.29 -64.33 -4.95
N ASN A 208 -26.28 -64.22 -5.83
CA ASN A 208 -26.16 -63.63 -7.17
C ASN A 208 -26.20 -62.09 -7.16
N GLN A 209 -26.49 -61.46 -6.02
CA GLN A 209 -26.51 -60.00 -5.91
C GLN A 209 -25.09 -59.43 -5.81
N SER A 210 -24.90 -58.22 -6.32
CA SER A 210 -23.63 -57.50 -6.23
C SER A 210 -23.35 -57.02 -4.80
N LEU A 211 -22.08 -57.00 -4.41
CA LEU A 211 -21.61 -56.44 -3.14
C LEU A 211 -21.95 -54.95 -2.97
N LYS A 212 -22.34 -54.22 -4.02
CA LYS A 212 -22.79 -52.81 -3.90
C LYS A 212 -23.95 -52.65 -2.91
N PHE A 213 -24.87 -53.61 -2.87
CA PHE A 213 -26.01 -53.57 -1.95
C PHE A 213 -25.60 -53.73 -0.49
N LEU A 214 -24.48 -54.42 -0.22
CA LEU A 214 -23.89 -54.48 1.12
C LEU A 214 -23.37 -53.11 1.54
N TYR A 215 -22.68 -52.41 0.63
CA TYR A 215 -22.18 -51.05 0.87
C TYR A 215 -23.33 -50.07 1.11
N TYR A 216 -24.36 -50.09 0.26
CA TYR A 216 -25.56 -49.26 0.46
C TYR A 216 -26.25 -49.54 1.80
N PHE A 217 -26.38 -50.83 2.18
CA PHE A 217 -26.97 -51.18 3.46
C PHE A 217 -26.17 -50.67 4.66
N ALA A 218 -24.84 -50.73 4.60
CA ALA A 218 -23.99 -50.16 5.64
C ALA A 218 -24.09 -48.62 5.66
N PHE A 219 -23.97 -47.96 4.50
CA PHE A 219 -23.99 -46.50 4.36
C PHE A 219 -25.32 -45.85 4.80
N CYS A 220 -26.45 -46.54 4.58
CA CYS A 220 -27.76 -46.05 5.00
C CYS A 220 -28.02 -46.20 6.52
N HIS A 221 -27.13 -46.88 7.27
CA HIS A 221 -27.28 -47.02 8.72
C HIS A 221 -26.78 -45.77 9.45
N GLU A 222 -27.46 -45.39 10.53
CA GLU A 222 -27.15 -44.15 11.29
C GLU A 222 -25.76 -44.21 11.94
N ASP A 223 -25.36 -45.37 12.47
CA ASP A 223 -24.07 -45.60 13.15
C ASP A 223 -22.89 -45.86 12.19
N CYS A 224 -23.07 -45.75 10.86
CA CYS A 224 -21.99 -46.00 9.92
C CYS A 224 -21.23 -44.70 9.59
N PRO A 225 -19.89 -44.70 9.64
CA PRO A 225 -19.09 -43.53 9.25
C PRO A 225 -19.20 -43.23 7.75
N ASP A 226 -18.69 -42.06 7.38
CA ASP A 226 -18.79 -41.46 6.05
C ASP A 226 -17.90 -42.16 5.03
N ASP A 227 -16.64 -42.38 5.43
CA ASP A 227 -15.63 -43.06 4.65
C ASP A 227 -15.25 -44.37 5.35
N PHE A 228 -15.63 -45.49 4.75
CA PHE A 228 -15.42 -46.80 5.36
C PHE A 228 -15.13 -47.88 4.34
N HIS A 229 -14.44 -48.91 4.82
CA HIS A 229 -14.27 -50.15 4.07
C HIS A 229 -14.73 -51.36 4.89
N VAL A 230 -15.26 -52.37 4.20
CA VAL A 230 -15.76 -53.58 4.84
C VAL A 230 -14.68 -54.66 4.80
N VAL A 231 -14.36 -55.24 5.95
CA VAL A 231 -13.34 -56.30 6.10
C VAL A 231 -13.93 -57.60 6.62
N THR A 232 -13.39 -58.73 6.18
CA THR A 232 -13.73 -60.07 6.68
C THR A 232 -12.96 -60.41 7.97
N ASN A 233 -13.44 -61.41 8.73
CA ASN A 233 -12.78 -61.86 9.95
C ASN A 233 -11.51 -62.69 9.68
N PHE A 234 -11.64 -63.81 8.96
CA PHE A 234 -10.52 -64.72 8.69
C PHE A 234 -10.73 -65.52 7.38
N PRO A 235 -9.77 -65.51 6.43
CA PRO A 235 -8.63 -64.61 6.38
C PRO A 235 -9.11 -63.16 6.26
N ARG A 236 -8.42 -62.23 6.94
CA ARG A 236 -8.77 -60.82 6.94
C ARG A 236 -8.45 -60.22 5.58
N ARG A 237 -9.47 -59.75 4.86
CA ARG A 237 -9.36 -59.04 3.57
C ARG A 237 -10.39 -57.93 3.49
N THR A 238 -10.07 -56.87 2.77
CA THR A 238 -11.01 -55.81 2.41
C THR A 238 -11.85 -56.25 1.22
N LEU A 239 -13.17 -56.11 1.33
CA LEU A 239 -14.09 -56.43 0.25
C LEU A 239 -14.20 -55.24 -0.72
N PRO A 240 -14.13 -55.47 -2.04
CA PRO A 240 -14.34 -54.43 -3.04
C PRO A 240 -15.84 -54.16 -3.19
N CYS A 241 -16.49 -53.66 -2.15
CA CYS A 241 -17.93 -53.39 -2.14
C CYS A 241 -18.28 -51.93 -2.51
N GLU A 242 -17.28 -51.05 -2.58
CA GLU A 242 -17.48 -49.63 -2.90
C GLU A 242 -17.88 -49.46 -4.37
N PRO A 243 -19.05 -48.87 -4.66
CA PRO A 243 -19.51 -48.68 -6.03
C PRO A 243 -18.77 -47.51 -6.67
N SER A 244 -17.96 -47.79 -7.69
CA SER A 244 -17.30 -46.75 -8.47
C SER A 244 -18.27 -46.11 -9.46
N LYS A 245 -18.41 -44.78 -9.42
CA LYS A 245 -19.31 -44.02 -10.32
C LYS A 245 -19.02 -44.23 -11.82
N ASN A 246 -17.80 -44.63 -12.17
CA ASN A 246 -17.34 -44.84 -13.55
C ASN A 246 -16.73 -46.23 -13.79
N GLY A 247 -16.85 -47.15 -12.81
CA GLY A 247 -16.22 -48.47 -12.85
C GLY A 247 -17.24 -49.60 -13.08
N PRO A 248 -16.75 -50.83 -13.32
CA PRO A 248 -17.61 -52.00 -13.31
C PRO A 248 -18.26 -52.19 -11.93
N ASP A 249 -19.48 -52.73 -11.93
CA ASP A 249 -20.19 -53.07 -10.70
C ASP A 249 -19.33 -54.02 -9.83
N PRO A 250 -19.38 -53.87 -8.49
CA PRO A 250 -18.75 -54.80 -7.56
C PRO A 250 -19.13 -56.26 -7.82
N PRO A 251 -18.23 -57.22 -7.55
CA PRO A 251 -18.51 -58.64 -7.74
C PRO A 251 -19.69 -59.10 -6.89
N SER A 252 -20.27 -60.25 -7.23
CA SER A 252 -21.37 -60.83 -6.45
C SER A 252 -20.92 -61.39 -5.09
N PHE A 253 -21.87 -61.67 -4.19
CA PHE A 253 -21.54 -62.32 -2.90
C PHE A 253 -20.88 -63.69 -3.09
N GLU A 254 -21.25 -64.42 -4.15
CA GLU A 254 -20.63 -65.69 -4.53
C GLU A 254 -19.21 -65.52 -5.07
N GLU A 255 -19.00 -64.57 -5.98
CA GLU A 255 -17.68 -64.25 -6.54
C GLU A 255 -16.71 -63.71 -5.48
N ALA A 256 -17.25 -62.99 -4.50
CA ALA A 256 -16.50 -62.57 -3.33
C ALA A 256 -16.05 -63.76 -2.47
N GLY A 257 -16.65 -64.95 -2.62
CA GLY A 257 -16.31 -66.14 -1.83
C GLY A 257 -16.79 -66.03 -0.38
N LEU A 258 -17.97 -65.44 -0.15
CA LEU A 258 -18.58 -65.36 1.18
C LEU A 258 -19.38 -66.64 1.46
N GLY A 259 -19.28 -67.17 2.68
CA GLY A 259 -20.01 -68.37 3.09
C GLY A 259 -21.52 -68.11 3.26
N LYS A 260 -22.29 -69.14 3.64
CA LYS A 260 -23.74 -68.99 3.91
C LYS A 260 -24.04 -68.03 5.06
N ASN A 261 -23.19 -68.00 6.08
CA ASN A 261 -23.27 -67.11 7.23
C ASN A 261 -21.90 -66.46 7.43
N GLU A 262 -21.78 -65.16 7.19
CA GLU A 262 -20.51 -64.44 7.29
C GLU A 262 -20.61 -63.26 8.26
N MET A 263 -19.54 -63.02 9.02
CA MET A 263 -19.40 -61.86 9.89
C MET A 263 -18.35 -60.91 9.31
N LEU A 264 -18.79 -59.69 9.01
CA LEU A 264 -18.00 -58.61 8.42
C LEU A 264 -17.87 -57.45 9.42
N PHE A 265 -16.84 -56.64 9.23
CA PHE A 265 -16.54 -55.50 10.07
C PHE A 265 -16.41 -54.25 9.22
N VAL A 266 -17.04 -53.17 9.65
CA VAL A 266 -16.89 -51.83 9.05
C VAL A 266 -15.71 -51.17 9.73
N GLN A 267 -14.70 -50.80 8.95
CA GLN A 267 -13.55 -50.05 9.42
C GLN A 267 -13.63 -48.63 8.88
N ASP A 268 -13.60 -47.66 9.79
CA ASP A 268 -13.58 -46.24 9.50
C ASP A 268 -12.19 -45.84 8.97
N ASN A 269 -12.15 -45.08 7.88
CA ASN A 269 -10.92 -44.57 7.28
C ASN A 269 -10.46 -43.25 7.92
N GLU A 270 -11.36 -42.53 8.60
CA GLU A 270 -11.09 -41.22 9.20
C GLU A 270 -10.84 -41.28 10.73
N ALA A 271 -10.89 -42.48 11.32
CA ALA A 271 -10.75 -42.72 12.77
C ALA A 271 -9.30 -42.70 13.31
#